data_AF-A0A1Q9EAV3-F1
#
_entry.id   AF-A0A1Q9EAV3-F1
#
_cell.length_a   1.000
_cell.length_b   1.000
_cell.length_c   1.000
_cell.angle_alpha   90.00
_cell.angle_beta   90.00
_cell.angle_gamma   90.00
#
_symmetry.space_group_name_H-M   'P 1'
#
loop_
_entity.id
_entity.type
_entity.pdbx_description
1 polymer ?
#
loop_
_entity_poly.entity_id
_entity_poly.type
_entity_poly.pdbx_seq_one_letter_code
_entity_poly.pdbx_strand_id
1 'polypeptide(L)'
;MLSLNILVSLQADHQRFMNIMLVPIRAVNQARLRRRISSWFAKMARRWMAKKTPSPSTAPLQATVPSERSSELPGPSIAVVGSGVAALVCARRLARMARDTQSSLHGARLTLCTSRGKLATQMGPKNMTLPQPGKPFFDYGCQYISVSSDWFVEELELWKKLGFCQVLPPSQVGTISGSQGFQGLPGDCWVGNGGMAPMLRNIHRQTAQEFEDVLEQVSGFPNDAYKVVGLRKDTSGQWELQMQGGGTLGPFTYVVGGFAQHILTDPFLLSGGAACSAMLECLRRVESNQLIVMQVSFEGEPLPIPFTAAHVCDDEALSFIGNNSRKPQQNGEWGTPGPQQLTLLSTAEFAEREFNCNPKGYRRKAEEKLLAALGRLLKLDVLKYKPQINRINHWEDGLPTNTPPASRGCLFDAKEGLGWCGDFCVAPGVEGAARSGAAMADVLASFHGQKDFCGDGLLPMDVDWVSISSVSGFGIVDIGAFPGVPSRCTHTDHVPSAIGGYDKAKAHFGHVGAAKGYNGKGKDYQSKGGKGKGKGGKGKGSLWKGK
;
A
#
# COMPACT_ATOMS: atom_id res chain seq x y z
N MET A 1 -12.49 44.46 -17.05
CA MET A 1 -12.53 44.51 -15.57
C MET A 1 -12.01 43.24 -14.88
N LEU A 2 -12.18 42.02 -15.42
CA LEU A 2 -11.59 40.79 -14.84
C LEU A 2 -10.05 40.78 -14.78
N SER A 3 -9.37 41.47 -15.72
CA SER A 3 -7.90 41.47 -15.80
C SER A 3 -7.21 42.39 -14.78
N LEU A 4 -7.92 43.40 -14.25
CA LEU A 4 -7.38 44.34 -13.27
C LEU A 4 -7.40 43.77 -11.85
N ASN A 5 -8.45 43.01 -11.51
CA ASN A 5 -8.61 42.37 -10.19
C ASN A 5 -7.56 41.27 -9.94
N ILE A 6 -7.11 40.57 -10.99
CA ILE A 6 -6.06 39.55 -10.88
C ILE A 6 -4.69 40.19 -10.69
N LEU A 7 -4.42 41.34 -11.32
CA LEU A 7 -3.16 42.08 -11.14
C LEU A 7 -3.03 42.64 -9.73
N VAL A 8 -4.13 43.19 -9.16
CA VAL A 8 -4.16 43.69 -7.78
C VAL A 8 -3.97 42.56 -6.76
N SER A 9 -4.55 41.37 -7.01
CA SER A 9 -4.34 40.18 -6.16
C SER A 9 -2.89 39.68 -6.18
N LEU A 10 -2.25 39.63 -7.35
CA LEU A 10 -0.86 39.22 -7.49
C LEU A 10 0.13 40.22 -6.85
N GLN A 11 -0.20 41.52 -6.87
CA GLN A 11 0.58 42.55 -6.18
C GLN A 11 0.47 42.45 -4.66
N ALA A 12 -0.72 42.13 -4.14
CA ALA A 12 -0.96 41.91 -2.71
C ALA A 12 -0.23 40.66 -2.18
N ASP A 13 -0.22 39.57 -2.96
CA ASP A 13 0.51 38.34 -2.61
C ASP A 13 2.03 38.51 -2.68
N HIS A 14 2.54 39.29 -3.64
CA HIS A 14 3.96 39.66 -3.70
C HIS A 14 4.39 40.49 -2.48
N GLN A 15 3.55 41.44 -2.03
CA GLN A 15 3.83 42.26 -0.83
C GLN A 15 3.86 41.42 0.45
N ARG A 16 2.93 40.46 0.58
CA ARG A 16 2.89 39.49 1.70
C ARG A 16 4.10 38.56 1.70
N PHE A 17 4.51 38.05 0.54
CA PHE A 17 5.69 37.19 0.41
C PHE A 17 6.99 37.92 0.75
N MET A 18 7.10 39.21 0.40
CA MET A 18 8.24 40.07 0.75
C MET A 18 8.34 40.35 2.26
N ASN A 19 7.22 40.40 2.98
CA ASN A 19 7.19 40.64 4.43
C ASN A 19 7.53 39.37 5.24
N ILE A 20 7.24 38.18 4.72
CA ILE A 20 7.52 36.90 5.41
C ILE A 20 8.99 36.49 5.29
N MET A 21 9.67 36.83 4.19
CA MET A 21 11.04 36.37 3.91
C MET A 21 12.15 37.28 4.45
N LEU A 22 11.84 38.42 5.08
CA LEU A 22 12.84 39.44 5.44
C LEU A 22 12.74 39.92 6.90
N VAL A 23 13.30 39.13 7.82
CA VAL A 23 13.73 39.56 9.18
C VAL A 23 15.00 38.76 9.58
N PRO A 24 16.04 39.36 10.19
CA PRO A 24 16.83 40.50 9.75
C PRO A 24 18.19 40.02 9.19
N ILE A 25 18.37 40.08 7.86
CA ILE A 25 19.69 40.00 7.23
C ILE A 25 20.14 41.43 6.92
N ARG A 26 21.41 41.77 7.22
CA ARG A 26 22.02 43.10 7.06
C ARG A 26 21.60 43.80 5.76
N ALA A 27 21.28 45.09 5.87
CA ALA A 27 20.59 45.92 4.88
C ALA A 27 21.14 45.86 3.43
N VAL A 28 22.42 45.53 3.24
CA VAL A 28 23.08 45.45 1.94
C VAL A 28 22.62 44.24 1.10
N ASN A 29 22.12 43.15 1.72
CA ASN A 29 21.69 41.94 1.00
C ASN A 29 20.22 41.95 0.54
N GLN A 30 19.37 42.82 1.10
CA GLN A 30 17.95 42.85 0.74
C GLN A 30 17.70 43.45 -0.66
N ALA A 31 18.44 44.48 -1.04
CA ALA A 31 18.28 45.14 -2.35
C ALA A 31 18.67 44.23 -3.53
N ARG A 32 19.72 43.41 -3.36
CA ARG A 32 20.17 42.44 -4.36
C ARG A 32 19.17 41.29 -4.53
N LEU A 33 18.61 40.82 -3.42
CA LEU A 33 17.61 39.74 -3.42
C LEU A 33 16.29 40.20 -4.06
N ARG A 34 15.82 41.42 -3.73
CA ARG A 34 14.63 42.03 -4.35
C ARG A 34 14.79 42.15 -5.87
N ARG A 35 15.93 42.63 -6.38
CA ARG A 35 16.18 42.73 -7.84
C ARG A 35 16.17 41.37 -8.55
N ARG A 36 16.70 40.31 -7.93
CA ARG A 36 16.70 38.95 -8.52
C ARG A 36 15.29 38.38 -8.61
N ILE A 37 14.47 38.57 -7.58
CA ILE A 37 13.09 38.07 -7.55
C ILE A 37 12.21 38.83 -8.56
N SER A 38 12.32 40.17 -8.62
CA SER A 38 11.58 40.97 -9.60
C SER A 38 11.98 40.66 -11.04
N SER A 39 13.28 40.42 -11.30
CA SER A 39 13.78 40.00 -12.62
C SER A 39 13.22 38.64 -13.04
N TRP A 40 13.10 37.70 -12.10
CA TRP A 40 12.55 36.37 -12.33
C TRP A 40 11.04 36.42 -12.66
N PHE A 41 10.24 37.19 -11.91
CA PHE A 41 8.82 37.40 -12.21
C PHE A 41 8.59 38.08 -13.56
N ALA A 42 9.40 39.10 -13.91
CA ALA A 42 9.32 39.75 -15.22
C ALA A 42 9.69 38.81 -16.39
N LYS A 43 10.53 37.79 -16.16
CA LYS A 43 10.86 36.76 -17.16
C LYS A 43 9.71 35.76 -17.36
N MET A 44 9.01 35.39 -16.28
CA MET A 44 7.83 34.53 -16.35
C MET A 44 6.65 35.20 -17.05
N ALA A 45 6.38 36.47 -16.75
CA ALA A 45 5.30 37.22 -17.39
C ALA A 45 5.51 37.38 -18.91
N ARG A 46 6.75 37.64 -19.35
CA ARG A 46 7.10 37.73 -20.78
C ARG A 46 6.94 36.40 -21.52
N ARG A 47 7.32 35.28 -20.88
CA ARG A 47 7.13 33.93 -21.44
C ARG A 47 5.66 33.54 -21.57
N TRP A 48 4.81 34.01 -20.65
CA TRP A 48 3.38 33.75 -20.69
C TRP A 48 2.67 34.57 -21.78
N MET A 49 3.06 35.84 -21.97
CA MET A 49 2.50 36.69 -23.04
C MET A 49 2.92 36.24 -24.45
N ALA A 50 4.13 35.67 -24.61
CA ALA A 50 4.61 35.16 -25.90
C ALA A 50 3.88 33.89 -26.40
N LYS A 51 3.06 33.22 -25.57
CA LYS A 51 2.27 32.04 -25.95
C LYS A 51 0.86 32.37 -26.49
N LYS A 52 0.51 33.65 -26.65
CA LYS A 52 -0.85 34.09 -27.05
C LYS A 52 -0.86 35.10 -28.22
N THR A 53 -0.11 34.85 -29.28
CA THR A 53 -0.27 35.57 -30.55
C THR A 53 -0.68 34.60 -31.68
N PRO A 54 -1.83 34.81 -32.35
CA PRO A 54 -2.24 34.02 -33.51
C PRO A 54 -1.62 34.57 -34.81
N SER A 55 -1.29 33.67 -35.76
CA SER A 55 -0.88 34.02 -37.13
C SER A 55 -2.09 34.01 -38.09
N PRO A 56 -2.11 34.83 -39.17
CA PRO A 56 -3.28 34.97 -40.03
C PRO A 56 -3.29 34.08 -41.29
N SER A 57 -4.47 33.48 -41.55
CA SER A 57 -5.18 33.29 -42.83
C SER A 57 -4.55 32.52 -44.03
N THR A 58 -5.28 31.50 -44.52
CA THR A 58 -5.68 31.37 -45.95
C THR A 58 -6.86 30.38 -46.13
N ALA A 59 -7.98 30.91 -46.68
CA ALA A 59 -9.08 30.39 -47.51
C ALA A 59 -9.76 28.98 -47.29
N PRO A 60 -11.06 28.84 -47.63
CA PRO A 60 -11.91 27.73 -47.21
C PRO A 60 -11.92 26.57 -48.23
N LEU A 61 -11.66 25.34 -47.75
CA LEU A 61 -11.91 24.12 -48.49
C LEU A 61 -13.24 23.50 -48.04
N GLN A 62 -14.07 23.21 -49.03
CA GLN A 62 -15.40 22.62 -48.94
C GLN A 62 -15.43 21.40 -48.00
N ALA A 63 -16.43 21.39 -47.13
CA ALA A 63 -16.78 20.25 -46.30
C ALA A 63 -17.17 19.06 -47.20
N THR A 64 -16.30 18.07 -47.29
CA THR A 64 -16.68 16.72 -47.68
C THR A 64 -17.23 16.04 -46.43
N VAL A 65 -18.52 15.72 -46.48
CA VAL A 65 -19.21 14.91 -45.47
C VAL A 65 -18.49 13.57 -45.39
N PRO A 66 -17.91 13.18 -44.24
CA PRO A 66 -17.45 11.82 -44.06
C PRO A 66 -18.67 10.92 -44.02
N SER A 67 -18.71 9.96 -44.93
CA SER A 67 -19.70 8.88 -44.96
C SER A 67 -19.85 8.25 -43.58
N GLU A 68 -21.10 7.93 -43.25
CA GLU A 68 -21.54 7.17 -42.08
C GLU A 68 -20.51 6.12 -41.66
N ARG A 69 -19.73 6.44 -40.62
CA ARG A 69 -19.10 5.43 -39.80
C ARG A 69 -20.23 4.81 -38.99
N SER A 70 -20.42 3.51 -39.15
CA SER A 70 -21.32 2.68 -38.37
C SER A 70 -21.28 3.09 -36.89
N SER A 71 -22.46 3.37 -36.35
CA SER A 71 -22.70 3.67 -34.94
C SER A 71 -22.40 2.45 -34.06
N GLU A 72 -21.14 2.19 -33.75
CA GLU A 72 -20.79 1.31 -32.64
C GLU A 72 -21.11 2.06 -31.34
N LEU A 73 -21.95 1.45 -30.50
CA LEU A 73 -22.16 1.94 -29.14
C LEU A 73 -20.80 1.97 -28.43
N PRO A 74 -20.43 3.09 -27.76
CA PRO A 74 -19.17 3.14 -27.04
C PRO A 74 -19.15 2.06 -25.96
N GLY A 75 -18.02 1.34 -25.84
CA GLY A 75 -17.84 0.27 -24.86
C GLY A 75 -18.00 0.76 -23.41
N PRO A 76 -18.08 -0.17 -22.44
CA PRO A 76 -18.39 0.16 -21.05
C PRO A 76 -17.30 1.02 -20.41
N SER A 77 -17.70 1.89 -19.48
CA SER A 77 -16.78 2.66 -18.63
C SER A 77 -16.49 1.86 -17.35
N ILE A 78 -15.23 1.59 -17.05
CA ILE A 78 -14.81 0.68 -15.97
C ILE A 78 -13.84 1.40 -15.04
N ALA A 79 -14.13 1.43 -13.75
CA ALA A 79 -13.18 1.85 -12.74
C ALA A 79 -12.52 0.66 -12.04
N VAL A 80 -11.21 0.70 -11.87
CA VAL A 80 -10.45 -0.23 -11.04
C VAL A 80 -9.82 0.53 -9.88
N VAL A 81 -10.22 0.26 -8.65
CA VAL A 81 -9.79 0.95 -7.44
C VAL A 81 -8.86 0.06 -6.64
N GLY A 82 -7.57 0.42 -6.56
CA GLY A 82 -6.57 -0.31 -5.79
C GLY A 82 -5.16 -0.16 -6.37
N SER A 83 -4.16 -0.24 -5.49
CA SER A 83 -2.74 -0.16 -5.91
C SER A 83 -2.03 -1.49 -5.97
N GLY A 84 -2.65 -2.55 -5.46
CA GLY A 84 -2.03 -3.88 -5.38
C GLY A 84 -1.88 -4.54 -6.75
N VAL A 85 -1.23 -5.71 -6.74
CA VAL A 85 -1.00 -6.50 -7.96
C VAL A 85 -2.32 -6.99 -8.56
N ALA A 86 -3.34 -7.30 -7.75
CA ALA A 86 -4.66 -7.67 -8.25
C ALA A 86 -5.30 -6.57 -9.11
N ALA A 87 -5.35 -5.32 -8.61
CA ALA A 87 -5.86 -4.18 -9.36
C ALA A 87 -5.04 -3.91 -10.64
N LEU A 88 -3.72 -3.97 -10.54
CA LEU A 88 -2.83 -3.77 -11.68
C LEU A 88 -3.07 -4.80 -12.79
N VAL A 89 -3.11 -6.09 -12.45
CA VAL A 89 -3.31 -7.17 -13.42
C VAL A 89 -4.71 -7.12 -14.01
N CYS A 90 -5.73 -6.85 -13.19
CA CYS A 90 -7.09 -6.63 -13.66
C CYS A 90 -7.14 -5.49 -14.70
N ALA A 91 -6.60 -4.32 -14.37
CA ALA A 91 -6.60 -3.17 -15.28
C ALA A 91 -5.83 -3.44 -16.58
N ARG A 92 -4.65 -4.09 -16.51
CA ARG A 92 -3.87 -4.47 -17.70
C ARG A 92 -4.64 -5.44 -18.60
N ARG A 93 -5.27 -6.46 -18.01
CA ARG A 93 -6.02 -7.48 -18.75
C ARG A 93 -7.26 -6.87 -19.41
N LEU A 94 -8.01 -6.05 -18.69
CA LEU A 94 -9.14 -5.30 -19.26
C LEU A 94 -8.69 -4.33 -20.37
N ALA A 95 -7.54 -3.66 -20.22
CA ALA A 95 -7.02 -2.76 -21.26
C ALA A 95 -6.62 -3.49 -22.54
N ARG A 96 -6.05 -4.70 -22.43
CA ARG A 96 -5.81 -5.58 -23.58
C ARG A 96 -7.12 -5.98 -24.25
N MET A 97 -8.12 -6.39 -23.47
CA MET A 97 -9.46 -6.72 -23.95
C MET A 97 -10.21 -5.54 -24.57
N ALA A 98 -9.93 -4.31 -24.14
CA ALA A 98 -10.53 -3.11 -24.72
C ALA A 98 -10.01 -2.84 -26.15
N ARG A 99 -8.75 -3.20 -26.43
CA ARG A 99 -8.12 -3.07 -27.75
C ARG A 99 -8.42 -4.24 -28.68
N ASP A 100 -8.72 -5.42 -28.12
CA ASP A 100 -9.04 -6.61 -28.88
C ASP A 100 -10.43 -6.49 -29.52
N THR A 101 -10.51 -6.57 -30.85
CA THR A 101 -11.77 -6.47 -31.59
C THR A 101 -12.66 -7.71 -31.46
N GLN A 102 -12.12 -8.83 -30.96
CA GLN A 102 -12.86 -10.06 -30.69
C GLN A 102 -13.40 -10.14 -29.25
N SER A 103 -12.96 -9.23 -28.39
CA SER A 103 -13.40 -9.17 -27.00
C SER A 103 -14.76 -8.50 -26.88
N SER A 104 -15.62 -9.02 -25.98
CA SER A 104 -16.89 -8.38 -25.61
C SER A 104 -16.69 -6.99 -25.00
N LEU A 105 -15.51 -6.72 -24.44
CA LEU A 105 -15.14 -5.43 -23.86
C LEU A 105 -14.45 -4.50 -24.86
N HIS A 106 -14.47 -4.81 -26.16
CA HIS A 106 -13.91 -3.93 -27.17
C HIS A 106 -14.45 -2.49 -27.02
N GLY A 107 -13.55 -1.50 -27.07
CA GLY A 107 -13.92 -0.10 -26.90
C GLY A 107 -14.22 0.33 -25.46
N ALA A 108 -14.01 -0.53 -24.46
CA ALA A 108 -14.13 -0.15 -23.06
C ALA A 108 -13.12 0.96 -22.67
N ARG A 109 -13.53 1.84 -21.75
CA ARG A 109 -12.68 2.90 -21.19
C ARG A 109 -12.41 2.63 -19.72
N LEU A 110 -11.16 2.74 -19.31
CA LEU A 110 -10.69 2.32 -18.00
C LEU A 110 -10.19 3.51 -17.19
N THR A 111 -10.50 3.53 -15.91
CA THR A 111 -9.87 4.42 -14.93
C THR A 111 -9.26 3.59 -13.81
N LEU A 112 -7.93 3.61 -13.70
CA LEU A 112 -7.18 2.96 -12.63
C LEU A 112 -6.88 3.95 -11.51
N CYS A 113 -7.57 3.81 -10.37
CA CYS A 113 -7.41 4.65 -9.20
C CYS A 113 -6.43 4.01 -8.20
N THR A 114 -5.27 4.63 -8.03
CA THR A 114 -4.19 4.15 -7.16
C THR A 114 -3.98 5.06 -5.96
N SER A 115 -3.52 4.50 -4.84
CA SER A 115 -2.96 5.20 -3.68
C SER A 115 -1.73 4.42 -3.14
N ARG A 116 -1.54 4.32 -1.83
CA ARG A 116 -0.54 3.44 -1.21
C ARG A 116 -1.02 1.98 -1.19
N GLY A 117 -0.10 1.02 -1.27
CA GLY A 117 -0.40 -0.42 -1.29
C GLY A 117 0.47 -1.25 -0.33
N LYS A 118 0.18 -2.56 -0.25
CA LYS A 118 0.83 -3.54 0.66
C LYS A 118 2.24 -3.97 0.24
N LEU A 119 2.66 -3.77 -1.01
CA LEU A 119 4.06 -3.95 -1.43
C LEU A 119 4.89 -2.78 -0.91
N ALA A 120 4.95 -2.62 0.40
CA ALA A 120 5.36 -1.38 1.04
C ALA A 120 6.87 -1.34 1.28
N THR A 121 7.51 -0.30 0.74
CA THR A 121 8.90 0.05 0.98
C THR A 121 8.98 1.45 1.56
N GLN A 122 9.89 1.67 2.49
CA GLN A 122 10.20 3.00 3.02
C GLN A 122 11.67 3.13 3.37
N MET A 123 12.11 4.33 3.71
CA MET A 123 13.42 4.54 4.34
C MET A 123 13.22 4.84 5.83
N GLY A 124 14.27 4.66 6.62
CA GLY A 124 14.33 5.26 7.96
C GLY A 124 14.81 6.72 7.88
N PRO A 125 14.50 7.59 8.88
CA PRO A 125 13.47 7.49 9.92
C PRO A 125 12.11 8.05 9.45
N LYS A 126 11.14 8.18 10.37
CA LYS A 126 9.67 8.25 10.11
C LYS A 126 9.16 9.12 8.95
N ASN A 127 9.88 10.18 8.58
CA ASN A 127 9.44 11.17 7.60
C ASN A 127 9.95 10.91 6.17
N MET A 128 10.74 9.85 5.96
CA MET A 128 11.24 9.47 4.65
C MET A 128 10.51 8.22 4.14
N THR A 129 9.43 8.43 3.39
CA THR A 129 8.60 7.31 2.90
C THR A 129 9.00 6.79 1.53
N LEU A 130 9.79 7.56 0.77
CA LEU A 130 10.19 7.19 -0.59
C LEU A 130 11.66 6.75 -0.63
N PRO A 131 11.96 5.51 -1.05
CA PRO A 131 13.32 5.06 -1.32
C PRO A 131 14.03 5.98 -2.29
N GLN A 132 15.29 6.30 -1.99
CA GLN A 132 16.17 7.12 -2.82
C GLN A 132 17.33 6.26 -3.37
N PRO A 133 17.81 6.55 -4.59
CA PRO A 133 18.98 5.87 -5.14
C PRO A 133 20.19 5.94 -4.22
N GLY A 134 20.84 4.80 -4.00
CA GLY A 134 22.05 4.67 -3.19
C GLY A 134 21.82 4.83 -1.68
N LYS A 135 20.56 4.71 -1.22
CA LYS A 135 20.21 4.84 0.20
C LYS A 135 19.58 3.54 0.75
N PRO A 136 19.83 3.24 2.05
CA PRO A 136 19.13 2.18 2.76
C PRO A 136 17.61 2.29 2.70
N PHE A 137 16.96 1.15 2.50
CA PHE A 137 15.51 1.04 2.52
C PHE A 137 15.07 -0.23 3.27
N PHE A 138 13.79 -0.28 3.60
CA PHE A 138 13.13 -1.43 4.18
C PHE A 138 11.91 -1.76 3.35
N ASP A 139 11.89 -2.95 2.75
CA ASP A 139 10.62 -3.58 2.45
C ASP A 139 10.04 -4.06 3.78
N TYR A 140 8.84 -3.60 4.14
CA TYR A 140 8.18 -3.95 5.39
C TYR A 140 6.77 -4.56 5.20
N GLY A 141 6.36 -4.71 3.93
CA GLY A 141 5.28 -5.58 3.51
C GLY A 141 5.85 -6.83 2.84
N CYS A 142 5.54 -7.02 1.55
CA CYS A 142 6.08 -8.09 0.72
C CYS A 142 7.63 -8.06 0.67
N GLN A 143 8.27 -9.20 0.90
CA GLN A 143 9.74 -9.30 0.98
C GLN A 143 10.38 -9.79 -0.32
N TYR A 144 9.70 -10.68 -1.03
CA TYR A 144 10.08 -11.23 -2.34
C TYR A 144 8.84 -11.87 -2.98
N ILE A 145 8.96 -12.27 -4.24
CA ILE A 145 7.91 -12.95 -5.00
C ILE A 145 8.41 -14.35 -5.36
N SER A 146 7.61 -15.36 -5.06
CA SER A 146 7.70 -16.69 -5.69
C SER A 146 6.56 -16.85 -6.68
N VAL A 147 6.82 -17.55 -7.79
CA VAL A 147 5.84 -17.80 -8.84
C VAL A 147 5.93 -19.23 -9.32
N SER A 148 4.81 -19.75 -9.80
CA SER A 148 4.68 -21.10 -10.35
C SER A 148 4.00 -21.13 -11.72
N SER A 149 3.30 -20.06 -12.11
CA SER A 149 2.58 -19.95 -13.37
C SER A 149 3.42 -19.29 -14.45
N ASP A 150 3.50 -19.95 -15.61
CA ASP A 150 4.30 -19.50 -16.75
C ASP A 150 3.92 -18.10 -17.23
N TRP A 151 2.61 -17.82 -17.33
CA TRP A 151 2.12 -16.51 -17.79
C TRP A 151 2.54 -15.36 -16.85
N PHE A 152 2.67 -15.63 -15.54
CA PHE A 152 3.08 -14.59 -14.59
C PHE A 152 4.60 -14.47 -14.52
N VAL A 153 5.34 -15.55 -14.79
CA VAL A 153 6.78 -15.50 -15.08
C VAL A 153 7.06 -14.60 -16.29
N GLU A 154 6.25 -14.66 -17.35
CA GLU A 154 6.40 -13.79 -18.51
C GLU A 154 6.22 -12.30 -18.17
N GLU A 155 5.25 -11.94 -17.32
CA GLU A 155 5.10 -10.57 -16.83
C GLU A 155 6.30 -10.13 -15.97
N LEU A 156 6.84 -11.02 -15.13
CA LEU A 156 8.05 -10.73 -14.34
C LEU A 156 9.29 -10.56 -15.22
N GLU A 157 9.47 -11.38 -16.25
CA GLU A 157 10.56 -11.23 -17.22
C GLU A 157 10.44 -9.93 -18.01
N LEU A 158 9.22 -9.50 -18.36
CA LEU A 158 8.99 -8.17 -18.93
C LEU A 158 9.43 -7.07 -17.96
N TRP A 159 9.00 -7.12 -16.70
CA TRP A 159 9.36 -6.11 -15.69
C TRP A 159 10.86 -6.10 -15.38
N LYS A 160 11.52 -7.25 -15.47
CA LYS A 160 12.98 -7.36 -15.36
C LYS A 160 13.70 -6.72 -16.55
N LYS A 161 13.24 -6.96 -17.79
CA LYS A 161 13.76 -6.27 -18.99
C LYS A 161 13.63 -4.75 -18.88
N LEU A 162 12.57 -4.27 -18.24
CA LEU A 162 12.34 -2.85 -17.97
C LEU A 162 13.14 -2.31 -16.77
N GLY A 163 13.89 -3.17 -16.07
CA GLY A 163 14.71 -2.80 -14.92
C GLY A 163 13.92 -2.55 -13.63
N PHE A 164 12.70 -3.08 -13.50
CA PHE A 164 11.85 -2.87 -12.31
C PHE A 164 12.06 -3.93 -11.22
N CYS A 165 12.42 -5.15 -11.61
CA CYS A 165 12.69 -6.26 -10.70
C CYS A 165 13.83 -7.14 -11.23
N GLN A 166 14.32 -8.04 -10.40
CA GLN A 166 15.34 -9.03 -10.76
C GLN A 166 15.13 -10.35 -10.01
N VAL A 167 15.67 -11.43 -10.57
CA VAL A 167 15.76 -12.73 -9.92
C VAL A 167 16.89 -12.69 -8.89
N LEU A 168 16.62 -13.16 -7.68
CA LEU A 168 17.64 -13.35 -6.64
C LEU A 168 18.61 -14.45 -7.05
N PRO A 169 19.90 -14.34 -6.70
CA PRO A 169 20.83 -15.45 -6.87
C PRO A 169 20.30 -16.74 -6.21
N PRO A 170 20.60 -17.93 -6.76
CA PRO A 170 20.14 -19.19 -6.21
C PRO A 170 20.46 -19.34 -4.72
N SER A 171 19.58 -20.02 -3.99
CA SER A 171 19.74 -20.31 -2.55
C SER A 171 19.87 -19.08 -1.64
N GLN A 172 19.47 -17.89 -2.10
CA GLN A 172 19.39 -16.67 -1.26
C GLN A 172 18.09 -16.54 -0.47
N VAL A 173 17.09 -17.38 -0.79
CA VAL A 173 15.84 -17.52 -0.06
C VAL A 173 15.78 -18.94 0.50
N GLY A 174 15.33 -19.09 1.74
CA GLY A 174 15.39 -20.40 2.38
C GLY A 174 14.61 -20.51 3.68
N THR A 175 14.81 -21.62 4.37
CA THR A 175 14.37 -21.84 5.75
C THR A 175 15.55 -21.75 6.70
N ILE A 176 15.34 -21.30 7.93
CA ILE A 176 16.34 -21.31 9.01
C ILE A 176 15.75 -21.88 10.29
N SER A 177 16.55 -22.69 10.98
CA SER A 177 16.24 -23.18 12.32
C SER A 177 17.48 -23.17 13.22
N GLY A 178 17.29 -23.20 14.53
CA GLY A 178 18.42 -23.23 15.48
C GLY A 178 19.23 -24.52 15.39
N SER A 179 18.57 -25.63 15.00
CA SER A 179 19.17 -26.95 14.88
C SER A 179 19.90 -27.18 13.55
N GLN A 180 19.32 -26.76 12.42
CA GLN A 180 19.84 -27.06 11.09
C GLN A 180 20.52 -25.85 10.40
N GLY A 181 20.41 -24.66 10.97
CA GLY A 181 20.89 -23.44 10.32
C GLY A 181 20.08 -23.11 9.07
N PHE A 182 20.65 -22.30 8.17
CA PHE A 182 19.98 -21.88 6.94
C PHE A 182 20.10 -22.94 5.84
N GLN A 183 18.98 -23.21 5.16
CA GLN A 183 18.88 -24.08 3.99
C GLN A 183 18.17 -23.34 2.86
N GLY A 184 18.84 -23.22 1.72
CA GLY A 184 18.29 -22.57 0.53
C GLY A 184 17.14 -23.39 -0.06
N LEU A 185 16.09 -22.71 -0.49
CA LEU A 185 14.98 -23.32 -1.23
C LEU A 185 15.27 -23.32 -2.74
N PRO A 186 14.77 -24.32 -3.47
CA PRO A 186 14.84 -24.33 -4.93
C PRO A 186 13.85 -23.32 -5.54
N GLY A 187 14.08 -22.97 -6.80
CA GLY A 187 13.21 -22.11 -7.58
C GLY A 187 13.58 -20.63 -7.52
N ASP A 188 13.12 -19.90 -8.54
CA ASP A 188 13.43 -18.50 -8.70
C ASP A 188 12.58 -17.64 -7.76
N CYS A 189 13.26 -16.73 -7.06
CA CYS A 189 12.62 -15.73 -6.21
C CYS A 189 12.95 -14.34 -6.74
N TRP A 190 11.95 -13.46 -6.80
CA TRP A 190 12.08 -12.14 -7.43
C TRP A 190 11.97 -11.02 -6.41
N VAL A 191 12.69 -9.93 -6.66
CA VAL A 191 12.66 -8.72 -5.82
C VAL A 191 12.62 -7.47 -6.68
N GLY A 192 12.00 -6.41 -6.15
CA GLY A 192 11.93 -5.10 -6.80
C GLY A 192 13.24 -4.33 -6.69
N ASN A 193 13.63 -3.65 -7.77
CA ASN A 193 14.80 -2.77 -7.79
C ASN A 193 14.54 -1.51 -6.97
N GLY A 194 15.33 -1.32 -5.91
CA GLY A 194 15.14 -0.25 -4.92
C GLY A 194 13.97 -0.50 -3.97
N GLY A 195 13.43 -1.72 -3.96
CA GLY A 195 12.31 -2.17 -3.12
C GLY A 195 11.02 -2.47 -3.88
N MET A 196 10.10 -3.15 -3.20
CA MET A 196 8.84 -3.62 -3.78
C MET A 196 7.87 -2.48 -4.16
N ALA A 197 7.80 -1.40 -3.38
CA ALA A 197 6.93 -0.25 -3.70
C ALA A 197 7.41 0.53 -4.94
N PRO A 198 8.71 0.88 -5.07
CA PRO A 198 9.23 1.46 -6.29
C PRO A 198 8.97 0.60 -7.53
N MET A 199 9.20 -0.71 -7.45
CA MET A 199 8.87 -1.66 -8.53
C MET A 199 7.41 -1.52 -8.96
N LEU A 200 6.46 -1.67 -8.04
CA LEU A 200 5.03 -1.62 -8.37
C LEU A 200 4.61 -0.26 -8.94
N ARG A 201 5.18 0.84 -8.43
CA ARG A 201 4.92 2.18 -8.96
C ARG A 201 5.41 2.36 -10.39
N ASN A 202 6.56 1.79 -10.71
CA ASN A 202 7.11 1.83 -12.05
C ASN A 202 6.24 1.01 -13.02
N ILE A 203 5.73 -0.15 -12.59
CA ILE A 203 4.81 -0.96 -13.39
C ILE A 203 3.48 -0.23 -13.62
N HIS A 204 2.92 0.45 -12.61
CA HIS A 204 1.73 1.29 -12.77
C HIS A 204 1.95 2.40 -13.81
N ARG A 205 3.07 3.12 -13.72
CA ARG A 205 3.40 4.18 -14.69
C ARG A 205 3.57 3.63 -16.10
N GLN A 206 4.28 2.51 -16.23
CA GLN A 206 4.48 1.86 -17.52
C GLN A 206 3.15 1.34 -18.09
N THR A 207 2.25 0.82 -17.26
CA THR A 207 0.91 0.39 -17.68
C THR A 207 0.08 1.57 -18.19
N ALA A 208 0.10 2.70 -17.47
CA ALA A 208 -0.60 3.91 -17.92
C ALA A 208 -0.06 4.43 -19.26
N GLN A 209 1.24 4.29 -19.52
CA GLN A 209 1.85 4.65 -20.80
C GLN A 209 1.53 3.62 -21.89
N GLU A 210 1.58 2.33 -21.58
CA GLU A 210 1.30 1.24 -22.52
C GLU A 210 -0.14 1.27 -23.04
N PHE A 211 -1.09 1.73 -22.23
CA PHE A 211 -2.53 1.73 -22.50
C PHE A 211 -3.17 3.12 -22.50
N GLU A 212 -2.42 4.18 -22.85
CA GLU A 212 -2.87 5.58 -22.73
C GLU A 212 -4.14 5.95 -23.55
N ASP A 213 -4.44 5.18 -24.59
CA ASP A 213 -5.63 5.30 -25.45
C ASP A 213 -6.92 4.78 -24.78
N VAL A 214 -6.82 3.83 -23.86
CA VAL A 214 -7.97 3.17 -23.22
C VAL A 214 -7.98 3.28 -21.70
N LEU A 215 -6.85 3.59 -21.06
CA LEU A 215 -6.67 3.61 -19.61
C LEU A 215 -6.14 4.95 -19.11
N GLU A 216 -6.92 5.59 -18.24
CA GLU A 216 -6.51 6.74 -17.45
C GLU A 216 -6.08 6.31 -16.05
N GLN A 217 -4.93 6.78 -15.57
CA GLN A 217 -4.49 6.56 -14.20
C GLN A 217 -4.76 7.79 -13.33
N VAL A 218 -5.48 7.60 -12.22
CA VAL A 218 -5.66 8.61 -11.17
C VAL A 218 -4.86 8.20 -9.93
N SER A 219 -3.89 9.04 -9.54
CA SER A 219 -2.99 8.76 -8.40
C SER A 219 -3.34 9.58 -7.17
N GLY A 220 -3.99 8.94 -6.20
CA GLY A 220 -4.28 9.44 -4.85
C GLY A 220 -3.09 9.37 -3.88
N PHE A 221 -1.86 9.42 -4.40
CA PHE A 221 -0.62 9.60 -3.65
C PHE A 221 0.45 10.20 -4.59
N PRO A 222 1.27 11.18 -4.17
CA PRO A 222 1.36 11.80 -2.84
C PRO A 222 0.28 12.84 -2.53
N ASN A 223 -0.55 13.19 -3.52
CA ASN A 223 -1.67 14.10 -3.28
C ASN A 223 -2.93 13.30 -2.92
N ASP A 224 -3.19 13.19 -1.62
CA ASP A 224 -4.32 12.43 -1.10
C ASP A 224 -5.68 13.04 -1.49
N ALA A 225 -5.75 14.27 -2.02
CA ALA A 225 -7.00 14.85 -2.52
C ALA A 225 -7.64 14.02 -3.64
N TYR A 226 -6.85 13.30 -4.43
CA TYR A 226 -7.32 12.40 -5.50
C TYR A 226 -7.55 10.96 -5.04
N LYS A 227 -7.35 10.68 -3.74
CA LYS A 227 -7.59 9.34 -3.20
C LYS A 227 -9.09 9.04 -3.26
N VAL A 228 -9.44 7.97 -3.93
CA VAL A 228 -10.81 7.43 -3.94
C VAL A 228 -11.11 6.83 -2.57
N VAL A 229 -12.22 7.27 -1.96
CA VAL A 229 -12.62 6.92 -0.58
C VAL A 229 -14.05 6.41 -0.47
N GLY A 230 -14.83 6.49 -1.55
CA GLY A 230 -16.20 5.99 -1.59
C GLY A 230 -16.72 5.84 -3.01
N LEU A 231 -17.94 5.36 -3.13
CA LEU A 231 -18.69 5.24 -4.37
C LEU A 231 -20.18 5.48 -4.11
N ARG A 232 -20.92 5.85 -5.15
CA ARG A 232 -22.39 5.91 -5.11
C ARG A 232 -22.97 5.68 -6.49
N LYS A 233 -24.24 5.34 -6.55
CA LYS A 233 -25.02 5.41 -7.78
C LYS A 233 -25.47 6.85 -8.03
N ASP A 234 -25.36 7.31 -9.27
CA ASP A 234 -25.98 8.55 -9.71
C ASP A 234 -27.48 8.35 -9.99
N THR A 235 -28.17 9.40 -10.43
CA THR A 235 -29.61 9.34 -10.74
C THR A 235 -29.95 8.45 -11.93
N SER A 236 -28.95 8.08 -12.75
CA SER A 236 -29.08 7.17 -13.89
C SER A 236 -28.75 5.71 -13.55
N GLY A 237 -28.34 5.44 -12.30
CA GLY A 237 -27.93 4.11 -11.86
C GLY A 237 -26.51 3.73 -12.31
N GLN A 238 -25.69 4.68 -12.75
CA GLN A 238 -24.25 4.47 -13.00
C GLN A 238 -23.44 4.78 -11.74
N TRP A 239 -22.23 4.24 -11.66
CA TRP A 239 -21.35 4.45 -10.52
C TRP A 239 -20.55 5.75 -10.64
N GLU A 240 -20.43 6.48 -9.54
CA GLU A 240 -19.47 7.56 -9.37
C GLU A 240 -18.56 7.27 -8.18
N LEU A 241 -17.27 7.48 -8.35
CA LEU A 241 -16.29 7.39 -7.26
C LEU A 241 -16.13 8.74 -6.57
N GLN A 242 -16.03 8.71 -5.25
CA GLN A 242 -15.81 9.89 -4.41
C GLN A 242 -14.34 10.01 -4.05
N MET A 243 -13.75 11.18 -4.30
CA MET A 243 -12.38 11.50 -3.91
C MET A 243 -12.35 12.23 -2.57
N GLN A 244 -11.28 12.03 -1.81
CA GLN A 244 -11.09 12.64 -0.50
C GLN A 244 -11.10 14.18 -0.54
N GLY A 245 -10.65 14.78 -1.65
CA GLY A 245 -10.69 16.22 -1.88
C GLY A 245 -12.09 16.77 -2.23
N GLY A 246 -13.12 15.93 -2.27
CA GLY A 246 -14.51 16.30 -2.55
C GLY A 246 -14.91 16.21 -4.03
N GLY A 247 -13.98 15.91 -4.94
CA GLY A 247 -14.31 15.68 -6.35
C GLY A 247 -14.85 14.28 -6.61
N THR A 248 -15.35 14.04 -7.83
CA THR A 248 -15.89 12.75 -8.26
C THR A 248 -15.27 12.28 -9.58
N LEU A 249 -15.32 10.98 -9.83
CA LEU A 249 -14.96 10.35 -11.10
C LEU A 249 -16.14 9.50 -11.58
N GLY A 250 -16.40 9.48 -12.88
CA GLY A 250 -17.50 8.72 -13.48
C GLY A 250 -18.25 9.51 -14.55
N PRO A 251 -19.37 8.98 -15.06
CA PRO A 251 -20.01 7.73 -14.64
C PRO A 251 -19.25 6.46 -15.09
N PHE A 252 -19.39 5.40 -14.30
CA PHE A 252 -18.87 4.06 -14.60
C PHE A 252 -20.00 3.04 -14.66
N THR A 253 -19.93 2.16 -15.65
CA THR A 253 -20.79 0.98 -15.75
C THR A 253 -20.40 -0.07 -14.72
N TYR A 254 -19.09 -0.27 -14.55
CA TYR A 254 -18.54 -1.26 -13.63
C TYR A 254 -17.50 -0.65 -12.70
N VAL A 255 -17.48 -1.11 -11.45
CA VAL A 255 -16.44 -0.78 -10.47
C VAL A 255 -15.81 -2.06 -9.98
N VAL A 256 -14.49 -2.12 -9.99
CA VAL A 256 -13.71 -3.24 -9.47
C VAL A 256 -12.82 -2.77 -8.33
N GLY A 257 -12.96 -3.37 -7.15
CA GLY A 257 -12.05 -3.14 -6.03
C GLY A 257 -10.91 -4.17 -5.98
N GLY A 258 -9.71 -3.69 -5.67
CA GLY A 258 -8.48 -4.48 -5.54
C GLY A 258 -7.80 -4.31 -4.18
N PHE A 259 -8.59 -4.26 -3.10
CA PHE A 259 -8.13 -4.07 -1.72
C PHE A 259 -9.07 -4.76 -0.73
N ALA A 260 -8.54 -5.36 0.34
CA ALA A 260 -9.35 -6.17 1.28
C ALA A 260 -9.30 -5.69 2.74
N GLN A 261 -8.55 -4.61 3.03
CA GLN A 261 -8.42 -4.12 4.41
C GLN A 261 -9.76 -3.56 4.90
N HIS A 262 -10.24 -4.00 6.05
CA HIS A 262 -11.59 -3.70 6.52
C HIS A 262 -11.76 -2.22 6.83
N ILE A 263 -10.70 -1.57 7.33
CA ILE A 263 -10.63 -0.12 7.51
C ILE A 263 -10.85 0.67 6.19
N LEU A 264 -10.64 0.04 5.04
CA LEU A 264 -10.84 0.64 3.71
C LEU A 264 -12.14 0.16 3.07
N THR A 265 -12.44 -1.14 3.09
CA THR A 265 -13.59 -1.74 2.39
C THR A 265 -14.92 -1.32 3.02
N ASP A 266 -15.04 -1.34 4.35
CA ASP A 266 -16.28 -0.97 5.04
C ASP A 266 -16.72 0.46 4.73
N PRO A 267 -15.95 1.52 5.03
CA PRO A 267 -16.40 2.88 4.75
C PRO A 267 -16.59 3.13 3.25
N PHE A 268 -15.80 2.48 2.39
CA PHE A 268 -15.95 2.58 0.94
C PHE A 268 -17.31 2.04 0.51
N LEU A 269 -17.65 0.79 0.84
CA LEU A 269 -18.91 0.16 0.40
C LEU A 269 -20.14 0.72 1.12
N LEU A 270 -20.03 1.12 2.39
CA LEU A 270 -21.12 1.78 3.10
C LEU A 270 -21.56 3.09 2.43
N SER A 271 -20.64 3.81 1.77
CA SER A 271 -20.99 5.01 1.01
C SER A 271 -21.90 4.75 -0.20
N GLY A 272 -21.89 3.52 -0.73
CA GLY A 272 -22.73 3.08 -1.85
C GLY A 272 -24.12 2.60 -1.45
N GLY A 273 -24.41 2.51 -0.14
CA GLY A 273 -25.73 2.13 0.38
C GLY A 273 -26.16 0.70 0.02
N ALA A 274 -27.46 0.51 -0.21
CA ALA A 274 -28.07 -0.81 -0.43
C ALA A 274 -27.49 -1.58 -1.63
N ALA A 275 -27.05 -0.86 -2.67
CA ALA A 275 -26.42 -1.44 -3.86
C ALA A 275 -25.05 -2.10 -3.56
N CYS A 276 -24.46 -1.85 -2.38
CA CYS A 276 -23.18 -2.44 -1.99
C CYS A 276 -23.31 -3.49 -0.89
N SER A 277 -24.53 -3.74 -0.37
CA SER A 277 -24.73 -4.58 0.83
C SER A 277 -24.23 -6.02 0.64
N ALA A 278 -24.53 -6.67 -0.48
CA ALA A 278 -24.12 -8.05 -0.74
C ALA A 278 -22.58 -8.20 -0.84
N MET A 279 -21.93 -7.26 -1.55
CA MET A 279 -20.47 -7.23 -1.62
C MET A 279 -19.83 -6.91 -0.26
N LEU A 280 -20.43 -6.00 0.51
CA LEU A 280 -19.96 -5.67 1.86
C LEU A 280 -20.02 -6.89 2.80
N GLU A 281 -21.11 -7.65 2.75
CA GLU A 281 -21.25 -8.89 3.52
C GLU A 281 -20.19 -9.92 3.12
N CYS A 282 -19.90 -10.08 1.83
CA CYS A 282 -18.80 -10.94 1.38
C CYS A 282 -17.44 -10.46 1.92
N LEU A 283 -17.10 -9.17 1.78
CA LEU A 283 -15.78 -8.68 2.19
C LEU A 283 -15.58 -8.67 3.70
N ARG A 284 -16.66 -8.59 4.50
CA ARG A 284 -16.59 -8.74 5.95
C ARG A 284 -16.28 -10.16 6.42
N ARG A 285 -16.40 -11.16 5.53
CA ARG A 285 -15.99 -12.56 5.78
C ARG A 285 -14.51 -12.80 5.57
N VAL A 286 -13.78 -11.87 4.96
CA VAL A 286 -12.32 -11.98 4.87
C VAL A 286 -11.76 -11.99 6.30
N GLU A 287 -11.07 -13.06 6.64
CA GLU A 287 -10.29 -13.15 7.87
C GLU A 287 -8.82 -12.98 7.53
N SER A 288 -8.10 -12.23 8.34
CA SER A 288 -6.68 -11.97 8.17
C SER A 288 -5.94 -12.18 9.48
N ASN A 289 -4.73 -12.72 9.37
CA ASN A 289 -3.82 -12.75 10.50
C ASN A 289 -3.23 -11.35 10.77
N GLN A 290 -2.61 -11.21 11.93
CA GLN A 290 -1.86 -10.00 12.28
C GLN A 290 -0.38 -10.25 12.35
N LEU A 291 0.44 -9.25 11.99
CA LEU A 291 1.89 -9.34 12.03
C LEU A 291 2.51 -8.11 12.67
N ILE A 292 3.53 -8.31 13.51
CA ILE A 292 4.42 -7.24 13.95
C ILE A 292 5.65 -7.24 13.05
N VAL A 293 5.97 -6.07 12.50
CA VAL A 293 7.10 -5.89 11.58
C VAL A 293 8.10 -4.90 12.18
N MET A 294 9.28 -5.39 12.48
CA MET A 294 10.38 -4.60 13.03
C MET A 294 11.43 -4.32 11.97
N GLN A 295 11.75 -3.04 11.81
CA GLN A 295 12.80 -2.54 10.93
C GLN A 295 14.00 -2.15 11.78
N VAL A 296 15.13 -2.81 11.59
CA VAL A 296 16.34 -2.64 12.41
C VAL A 296 17.56 -2.42 11.52
N SER A 297 18.31 -1.36 11.81
CA SER A 297 19.67 -1.16 11.30
C SER A 297 20.66 -1.79 12.28
N PHE A 298 21.71 -2.43 11.78
CA PHE A 298 22.88 -2.81 12.59
C PHE A 298 24.03 -1.87 12.23
N GLU A 299 24.35 -0.95 13.15
CA GLU A 299 25.35 0.11 12.97
C GLU A 299 26.77 -0.32 13.34
N GLY A 300 26.94 -1.56 13.82
CA GLY A 300 28.25 -2.17 14.08
C GLY A 300 28.82 -2.87 12.84
N GLU A 301 29.65 -3.89 13.08
CA GLU A 301 30.02 -4.84 12.03
C GLU A 301 28.77 -5.49 11.41
N PRO A 302 28.79 -5.91 10.14
CA PRO A 302 27.67 -6.65 9.56
C PRO A 302 27.46 -8.00 10.26
N LEU A 303 26.20 -8.40 10.48
CA LEU A 303 25.90 -9.76 10.92
C LEU A 303 26.26 -10.76 9.80
N PRO A 304 26.79 -11.95 10.14
CA PRO A 304 27.17 -12.99 9.18
C PRO A 304 25.95 -13.76 8.63
N ILE A 305 25.07 -13.05 7.93
CA ILE A 305 23.82 -13.59 7.36
C ILE A 305 24.06 -14.00 5.90
N PRO A 306 24.01 -15.31 5.55
CA PRO A 306 24.35 -15.80 4.21
C PRO A 306 23.20 -15.66 3.18
N PHE A 307 22.02 -15.19 3.63
CA PHE A 307 20.79 -15.16 2.84
C PHE A 307 20.20 -13.75 2.71
N THR A 308 19.36 -13.57 1.69
CA THR A 308 18.54 -12.36 1.52
C THR A 308 17.21 -12.51 2.25
N ALA A 309 16.64 -13.70 2.30
CA ALA A 309 15.38 -13.99 2.98
C ALA A 309 15.41 -15.38 3.65
N ALA A 310 14.86 -15.48 4.85
CA ALA A 310 14.71 -16.76 5.53
C ALA A 310 13.38 -16.87 6.29
N HIS A 311 12.68 -17.98 6.06
CA HIS A 311 11.54 -18.45 6.85
C HIS A 311 12.05 -19.13 8.12
N VAL A 312 11.55 -18.73 9.27
CA VAL A 312 11.96 -19.26 10.57
C VAL A 312 11.03 -20.40 10.97
N CYS A 313 11.60 -21.60 11.14
CA CYS A 313 10.81 -22.82 11.33
C CYS A 313 10.54 -23.17 12.80
N ASP A 314 11.38 -22.74 13.74
CA ASP A 314 11.39 -23.24 15.13
C ASP A 314 11.45 -22.15 16.20
N ASP A 315 10.88 -20.98 15.93
CA ASP A 315 10.73 -19.91 16.93
C ASP A 315 9.26 -19.55 17.18
N GLU A 316 8.93 -19.16 18.41
CA GLU A 316 7.58 -18.78 18.84
C GLU A 316 7.21 -17.34 18.47
N ALA A 317 8.20 -16.45 18.34
CA ALA A 317 7.98 -15.02 18.14
C ALA A 317 8.34 -14.56 16.73
N LEU A 318 9.37 -15.14 16.10
CA LEU A 318 9.88 -14.72 14.79
C LEU A 318 9.49 -15.72 13.70
N SER A 319 8.86 -15.23 12.64
CA SER A 319 8.45 -16.04 11.47
C SER A 319 9.35 -15.83 10.26
N PHE A 320 9.91 -14.63 10.09
CA PHE A 320 10.70 -14.32 8.90
C PHE A 320 11.77 -13.26 9.12
N ILE A 321 12.87 -13.39 8.36
CA ILE A 321 13.99 -12.46 8.32
C ILE A 321 14.22 -12.03 6.86
N GLY A 322 14.07 -10.72 6.58
CA GLY A 322 14.44 -10.11 5.30
C GLY A 322 15.67 -9.22 5.44
N ASN A 323 16.72 -9.48 4.66
CA ASN A 323 17.94 -8.69 4.62
C ASN A 323 17.90 -7.70 3.45
N ASN A 324 17.37 -6.50 3.71
CA ASN A 324 17.20 -5.47 2.69
C ASN A 324 18.55 -4.97 2.14
N SER A 325 19.63 -5.05 2.92
CA SER A 325 20.97 -4.67 2.45
C SER A 325 21.53 -5.58 1.35
N ARG A 326 20.95 -6.77 1.13
CA ARG A 326 21.31 -7.69 0.03
C ARG A 326 20.38 -7.57 -1.17
N LYS A 327 19.35 -6.73 -1.11
CA LYS A 327 18.42 -6.47 -2.23
C LYS A 327 19.02 -5.44 -3.20
N PRO A 328 18.59 -5.43 -4.47
CA PRO A 328 19.13 -4.52 -5.46
C PRO A 328 18.60 -3.09 -5.26
N GLN A 329 19.42 -2.12 -5.64
CA GLN A 329 19.08 -0.71 -5.68
C GLN A 329 18.25 -0.36 -6.93
N GLN A 330 17.80 0.90 -7.05
CA GLN A 330 16.94 1.37 -8.15
C GLN A 330 17.60 1.25 -9.53
N ASN A 331 18.93 1.29 -9.58
CA ASN A 331 19.73 1.07 -10.80
C ASN A 331 19.96 -0.43 -11.11
N GLY A 332 19.46 -1.34 -10.26
CA GLY A 332 19.64 -2.78 -10.39
C GLY A 332 20.93 -3.33 -9.78
N GLU A 333 21.83 -2.48 -9.27
CA GLU A 333 23.04 -2.97 -8.61
C GLU A 333 22.71 -3.70 -7.31
N TRP A 334 23.37 -4.84 -7.08
CA TRP A 334 23.17 -5.64 -5.88
C TRP A 334 23.79 -4.98 -4.66
N GLY A 335 23.02 -5.01 -3.56
CA GLY A 335 23.49 -4.53 -2.28
C GLY A 335 23.24 -3.04 -2.07
N THR A 336 23.09 -2.67 -0.80
CA THR A 336 22.89 -1.28 -0.41
C THR A 336 24.02 -0.82 0.51
N PRO A 337 24.76 0.24 0.16
CA PRO A 337 25.80 0.79 1.04
C PRO A 337 25.23 1.28 2.38
N GLY A 338 26.04 1.17 3.43
CA GLY A 338 25.71 1.64 4.78
C GLY A 338 25.40 0.51 5.76
N PRO A 339 24.75 0.84 6.90
CA PRO A 339 24.42 -0.13 7.94
C PRO A 339 23.55 -1.27 7.40
N GLN A 340 23.73 -2.48 7.94
CA GLN A 340 22.95 -3.64 7.52
C GLN A 340 21.49 -3.49 7.97
N GLN A 341 20.54 -3.64 7.05
CA GLN A 341 19.12 -3.39 7.27
C GLN A 341 18.32 -4.68 7.24
N LEU A 342 17.74 -5.05 8.38
CA LEU A 342 16.86 -6.20 8.46
C LEU A 342 15.40 -5.78 8.70
N THR A 343 14.50 -6.51 8.06
CA THR A 343 13.07 -6.56 8.40
C THR A 343 12.82 -7.90 9.10
N LEU A 344 12.36 -7.84 10.34
CA LEU A 344 11.96 -9.01 11.12
C LEU A 344 10.44 -9.04 11.20
N LEU A 345 9.80 -10.14 10.80
CA LEU A 345 8.36 -10.33 10.89
C LEU A 345 8.06 -11.39 11.95
N SER A 346 7.13 -11.06 12.85
CA SER A 346 6.71 -11.99 13.89
C SER A 346 5.92 -13.16 13.34
N THR A 347 5.72 -14.20 14.15
CA THR A 347 4.61 -15.13 13.98
C THR A 347 3.27 -14.41 14.15
N ALA A 348 2.20 -14.98 13.59
CA ALA A 348 0.85 -14.48 13.77
C ALA A 348 0.40 -14.62 15.24
N GLU A 349 0.61 -15.79 15.85
CA GLU A 349 0.27 -16.04 17.25
C GLU A 349 0.88 -15.01 18.19
N PHE A 350 2.17 -14.70 18.02
CA PHE A 350 2.85 -13.70 18.84
C PHE A 350 2.23 -12.31 18.66
N ALA A 351 2.00 -11.89 17.41
CA ALA A 351 1.43 -10.59 17.13
C ALA A 351 0.02 -10.44 17.69
N GLU A 352 -0.84 -11.41 17.45
CA GLU A 352 -2.24 -11.39 17.83
C GLU A 352 -2.39 -11.41 19.35
N ARG A 353 -1.63 -12.26 20.05
CA ARG A 353 -1.58 -12.27 21.52
C ARG A 353 -1.06 -10.95 22.09
N GLU A 354 0.09 -10.47 21.63
CA GLU A 354 0.69 -9.26 22.21
C GLU A 354 -0.13 -8.00 21.89
N PHE A 355 -0.72 -7.90 20.70
CA PHE A 355 -1.56 -6.77 20.35
C PHE A 355 -2.86 -6.77 21.16
N ASN A 356 -3.54 -7.91 21.28
CA ASN A 356 -4.85 -7.98 21.93
C ASN A 356 -4.78 -8.05 23.46
N CYS A 357 -3.71 -8.59 24.03
CA CYS A 357 -3.54 -8.70 25.49
C CYS A 357 -2.58 -7.66 26.09
N ASN A 358 -1.73 -7.01 25.29
CA ASN A 358 -0.71 -6.06 25.74
C ASN A 358 -0.57 -4.83 24.79
N PRO A 359 -1.65 -4.13 24.44
CA PRO A 359 -1.64 -3.10 23.38
C PRO A 359 -0.71 -1.90 23.66
N LYS A 360 -0.38 -1.63 24.93
CA LYS A 360 0.55 -0.54 25.30
C LYS A 360 2.01 -0.99 25.38
N GLY A 361 2.27 -2.30 25.49
CA GLY A 361 3.61 -2.87 25.68
C GLY A 361 4.15 -3.67 24.49
N TYR A 362 3.31 -4.00 23.50
CA TYR A 362 3.66 -4.92 22.41
C TYR A 362 4.96 -4.53 21.69
N ARG A 363 5.22 -3.22 21.47
CA ARG A 363 6.42 -2.76 20.76
C ARG A 363 7.71 -3.12 21.49
N ARG A 364 7.76 -2.83 22.80
CA ARG A 364 8.92 -3.17 23.64
C ARG A 364 9.10 -4.69 23.70
N LYS A 365 8.00 -5.44 23.81
CA LYS A 365 8.04 -6.90 23.84
C LYS A 365 8.53 -7.48 22.51
N ALA A 366 8.07 -6.94 21.38
CA ALA A 366 8.51 -7.33 20.06
C ALA A 366 9.99 -7.05 19.85
N GLU A 367 10.49 -5.87 20.24
CA GLU A 367 11.92 -5.56 20.19
C GLU A 367 12.76 -6.61 20.93
N GLU A 368 12.42 -6.87 22.20
CA GLU A 368 13.12 -7.86 23.03
C GLU A 368 13.07 -9.26 22.41
N LYS A 369 11.88 -9.74 22.03
CA LYS A 369 11.67 -11.13 21.61
C LYS A 369 12.19 -11.42 20.22
N LEU A 370 12.01 -10.49 19.26
CA LEU A 370 12.50 -10.69 17.89
C LEU A 370 14.02 -10.57 17.80
N LEU A 371 14.67 -9.66 18.57
CA LEU A 371 16.13 -9.62 18.64
C LEU A 371 16.69 -10.87 19.34
N ALA A 372 16.06 -11.34 20.41
CA ALA A 372 16.48 -12.57 21.09
C ALA A 372 16.35 -13.80 20.18
N ALA A 373 15.28 -13.89 19.39
CA ALA A 373 15.09 -14.95 18.39
C ALA A 373 16.18 -14.91 17.32
N LEU A 374 16.46 -13.74 16.75
CA LEU A 374 17.55 -13.56 15.79
C LEU A 374 18.90 -14.00 16.38
N GLY A 375 19.20 -13.63 17.63
CA GLY A 375 20.43 -14.04 18.31
C GLY A 375 20.54 -15.55 18.52
N ARG A 376 19.45 -16.24 18.88
CA ARG A 376 19.42 -17.71 18.99
C ARG A 376 19.68 -18.38 17.64
N LEU A 377 18.99 -17.94 16.58
CA LEU A 377 19.13 -18.51 15.23
C LEU A 377 20.54 -18.33 14.67
N LEU A 378 21.14 -17.16 14.88
CA LEU A 378 22.50 -16.87 14.41
C LEU A 378 23.59 -17.37 15.36
N LYS A 379 23.23 -17.82 16.57
CA LYS A 379 24.15 -18.20 17.66
C LYS A 379 25.12 -17.06 18.03
N LEU A 380 24.58 -15.84 18.11
CA LEU A 380 25.33 -14.62 18.39
C LEU A 380 24.63 -13.73 19.42
N ASP A 381 25.43 -12.94 20.14
CA ASP A 381 24.93 -11.78 20.88
C ASP A 381 24.72 -10.61 19.92
N VAL A 382 23.51 -10.52 19.34
CA VAL A 382 23.14 -9.51 18.35
C VAL A 382 23.22 -8.08 18.90
N LEU A 383 23.20 -7.87 20.22
CA LEU A 383 23.30 -6.53 20.81
C LEU A 383 24.69 -5.92 20.62
N LYS A 384 25.74 -6.74 20.49
CA LYS A 384 27.10 -6.27 20.18
C LYS A 384 27.22 -5.62 18.80
N TYR A 385 26.27 -5.92 17.91
CA TYR A 385 26.20 -5.38 16.55
C TYR A 385 25.41 -4.07 16.46
N LYS A 386 25.15 -3.43 17.63
CA LYS A 386 24.54 -2.10 17.77
C LYS A 386 23.22 -1.96 16.98
N PRO A 387 22.20 -2.80 17.26
CA PRO A 387 20.90 -2.67 16.62
C PRO A 387 20.28 -1.30 16.94
N GLN A 388 19.75 -0.65 15.91
CA GLN A 388 18.97 0.59 15.99
C GLN A 388 17.59 0.31 15.39
N ILE A 389 16.57 0.35 16.24
CA ILE A 389 15.19 0.13 15.81
C ILE A 389 14.67 1.40 15.12
N ASN A 390 14.43 1.29 13.81
CA ASN A 390 13.89 2.39 13.02
C ASN A 390 12.37 2.51 13.22
N ARG A 391 11.69 1.36 13.20
CA ARG A 391 10.24 1.30 13.36
C ARG A 391 9.77 -0.09 13.76
N ILE A 392 8.70 -0.13 14.54
CA ILE A 392 7.88 -1.32 14.79
C ILE A 392 6.46 -1.01 14.31
N ASN A 393 6.06 -1.68 13.24
CA ASN A 393 4.74 -1.62 12.63
C ASN A 393 3.90 -2.80 13.08
N HIS A 394 2.58 -2.63 12.96
CA HIS A 394 1.60 -3.70 13.11
C HIS A 394 0.71 -3.68 11.87
N TRP A 395 0.58 -4.85 11.25
CA TRP A 395 -0.37 -5.09 10.17
C TRP A 395 -1.60 -5.77 10.78
N GLU A 396 -2.70 -5.02 10.90
CA GLU A 396 -3.99 -5.51 11.42
C GLU A 396 -4.69 -6.47 10.45
N ASP A 397 -4.57 -6.22 9.16
CA ASP A 397 -5.05 -7.09 8.08
C ASP A 397 -3.83 -7.58 7.28
N GLY A 398 -3.00 -8.42 7.91
CA GLY A 398 -1.74 -8.92 7.37
C GLY A 398 -1.97 -9.69 6.08
N LEU A 399 -2.31 -10.97 6.22
CA LEU A 399 -2.58 -11.88 5.13
C LEU A 399 -3.86 -12.70 5.38
N PRO A 400 -4.59 -13.04 4.31
CA PRO A 400 -5.84 -13.75 4.43
C PRO A 400 -5.62 -15.19 4.94
N THR A 401 -6.48 -15.61 5.86
CA THR A 401 -6.45 -16.95 6.48
C THR A 401 -7.56 -17.86 5.93
N ASN A 402 -8.56 -17.25 5.29
CA ASN A 402 -9.66 -17.93 4.63
C ASN A 402 -9.88 -17.42 3.19
N THR A 403 -10.75 -18.11 2.44
CA THR A 403 -11.06 -17.79 1.05
C THR A 403 -12.51 -18.16 0.71
N PRO A 404 -13.17 -17.48 -0.25
CA PRO A 404 -14.54 -17.81 -0.60
C PRO A 404 -14.64 -19.24 -1.16
N PRO A 405 -15.67 -20.01 -0.77
CA PRO A 405 -15.85 -21.36 -1.27
C PRO A 405 -16.25 -21.31 -2.75
N ALA A 406 -15.72 -22.23 -3.55
CA ALA A 406 -16.03 -22.33 -4.99
C ALA A 406 -15.85 -21.01 -5.78
N SER A 407 -15.02 -20.09 -5.28
CA SER A 407 -14.75 -18.83 -5.96
C SER A 407 -14.07 -19.10 -7.31
N ARG A 408 -14.41 -18.31 -8.33
CA ARG A 408 -13.68 -18.30 -9.62
C ARG A 408 -12.39 -17.49 -9.55
N GLY A 409 -11.87 -17.25 -8.36
CA GLY A 409 -10.72 -16.38 -8.10
C GLY A 409 -11.09 -14.91 -7.93
N CYS A 410 -12.37 -14.54 -7.90
CA CYS A 410 -12.84 -13.18 -7.64
C CYS A 410 -14.26 -13.18 -7.07
N LEU A 411 -14.71 -12.00 -6.63
CA LEU A 411 -16.10 -11.73 -6.26
C LEU A 411 -16.75 -10.85 -7.33
N PHE A 412 -18.02 -11.06 -7.64
CA PHE A 412 -18.75 -10.22 -8.59
C PHE A 412 -20.26 -10.23 -8.31
N ASP A 413 -20.80 -9.03 -8.09
CA ASP A 413 -22.22 -8.76 -8.08
C ASP A 413 -22.64 -8.32 -9.49
N ALA A 414 -23.21 -9.26 -10.25
CA ALA A 414 -23.67 -9.05 -11.61
C ALA A 414 -24.85 -8.06 -11.69
N LYS A 415 -25.68 -8.00 -10.64
CA LYS A 415 -26.84 -7.10 -10.60
C LYS A 415 -26.37 -5.65 -10.50
N GLU A 416 -25.38 -5.40 -9.66
CA GLU A 416 -24.92 -4.04 -9.35
C GLU A 416 -23.73 -3.60 -10.21
N GLY A 417 -23.07 -4.54 -10.91
CA GLY A 417 -21.88 -4.28 -11.72
C GLY A 417 -20.65 -3.99 -10.85
N LEU A 418 -20.53 -4.70 -9.74
CA LEU A 418 -19.50 -4.46 -8.72
C LEU A 418 -18.64 -5.72 -8.54
N GLY A 419 -17.34 -5.61 -8.84
CA GLY A 419 -16.39 -6.72 -8.74
C GLY A 419 -15.33 -6.50 -7.67
N TRP A 420 -14.77 -7.57 -7.12
CA TRP A 420 -13.69 -7.50 -6.15
C TRP A 420 -12.64 -8.59 -6.37
N CYS A 421 -11.38 -8.22 -6.28
CA CYS A 421 -10.24 -9.11 -6.47
C CYS A 421 -9.15 -8.88 -5.44
N GLY A 422 -8.40 -9.93 -5.14
CA GLY A 422 -7.37 -9.91 -4.12
C GLY A 422 -6.78 -11.29 -3.89
N ASP A 423 -5.65 -11.33 -3.19
CA ASP A 423 -4.99 -12.56 -2.76
C ASP A 423 -5.94 -13.49 -1.96
N PHE A 424 -6.86 -12.92 -1.18
CA PHE A 424 -7.88 -13.66 -0.43
C PHE A 424 -8.81 -14.52 -1.29
N CYS A 425 -8.94 -14.25 -2.60
CA CYS A 425 -9.74 -15.06 -3.50
C CYS A 425 -9.02 -16.30 -4.05
N VAL A 426 -7.69 -16.42 -3.86
CA VAL A 426 -6.88 -17.47 -4.48
C VAL A 426 -5.84 -18.05 -3.51
N ALA A 427 -4.87 -17.23 -3.10
CA ALA A 427 -3.77 -17.62 -2.22
C ALA A 427 -3.07 -16.35 -1.68
N PRO A 428 -2.58 -16.34 -0.43
CA PRO A 428 -1.93 -15.18 0.19
C PRO A 428 -0.54 -14.95 -0.42
N GLY A 429 -0.47 -14.21 -1.51
CA GLY A 429 0.78 -13.96 -2.22
C GLY A 429 0.61 -13.10 -3.46
N VAL A 430 1.74 -12.68 -4.05
CA VAL A 430 1.74 -11.82 -5.24
C VAL A 430 1.15 -12.52 -6.45
N GLU A 431 1.48 -13.80 -6.65
CA GLU A 431 0.88 -14.62 -7.72
C GLU A 431 -0.62 -14.84 -7.49
N GLY A 432 -1.06 -15.13 -6.25
CA GLY A 432 -2.48 -15.27 -5.93
C GLY A 432 -3.27 -13.99 -6.22
N ALA A 433 -2.73 -12.82 -5.85
CA ALA A 433 -3.30 -11.53 -6.20
C ALA A 433 -3.37 -11.32 -7.72
N ALA A 434 -2.31 -11.64 -8.46
CA ALA A 434 -2.27 -11.53 -9.91
C ALA A 434 -3.34 -12.41 -10.57
N ARG A 435 -3.45 -13.68 -10.15
CA ARG A 435 -4.48 -14.62 -10.61
C ARG A 435 -5.90 -14.11 -10.35
N SER A 436 -6.14 -13.54 -9.17
CA SER A 436 -7.44 -12.96 -8.84
C SER A 436 -7.80 -11.74 -9.69
N GLY A 437 -6.83 -10.87 -9.95
CA GLY A 437 -6.99 -9.75 -10.88
C GLY A 437 -7.32 -10.20 -12.31
N ALA A 438 -6.62 -11.23 -12.81
CA ALA A 438 -6.91 -11.80 -14.13
C ALA A 438 -8.31 -12.41 -14.20
N ALA A 439 -8.69 -13.20 -13.18
CA ALA A 439 -10.00 -13.82 -13.08
C ALA A 439 -11.13 -12.78 -13.09
N MET A 440 -10.96 -11.67 -12.38
CA MET A 440 -11.96 -10.59 -12.35
C MET A 440 -12.17 -9.96 -13.74
N ALA A 441 -11.10 -9.75 -14.50
CA ALA A 441 -11.22 -9.25 -15.87
C ALA A 441 -11.95 -10.26 -16.78
N ASP A 442 -11.61 -11.55 -16.67
CA ASP A 442 -12.24 -12.63 -17.45
C ASP A 442 -13.74 -12.79 -17.12
N VAL A 443 -14.09 -12.70 -15.83
CA VAL A 443 -15.49 -12.72 -15.38
C VAL A 443 -16.26 -11.54 -15.94
N LEU A 444 -15.68 -10.33 -15.91
CA LEU A 444 -16.35 -9.14 -16.44
C LEU A 444 -16.56 -9.22 -17.95
N ALA A 445 -15.56 -9.72 -18.70
CA ALA A 445 -15.69 -9.97 -20.13
C ALA A 445 -16.76 -11.02 -20.45
N SER A 446 -16.81 -12.09 -19.66
CA SER A 446 -17.82 -13.14 -19.82
C SER A 446 -19.23 -12.67 -19.46
N PHE A 447 -19.36 -11.66 -18.61
CA PHE A 447 -20.65 -11.09 -18.21
C PHE A 447 -21.15 -10.02 -19.19
N HIS A 448 -20.27 -9.14 -19.68
CA HIS A 448 -20.69 -7.96 -20.44
C HIS A 448 -21.47 -8.34 -21.71
N GLY A 449 -22.70 -7.81 -21.82
CA GLY A 449 -23.59 -8.06 -22.95
C GLY A 449 -24.23 -9.45 -22.99
N GLN A 450 -23.95 -10.32 -22.00
CA GLN A 450 -24.45 -11.69 -21.96
C GLN A 450 -25.73 -11.79 -21.12
N LYS A 451 -26.77 -12.44 -21.67
CA LYS A 451 -28.06 -12.65 -20.98
C LYS A 451 -28.06 -13.88 -20.08
N ASP A 452 -27.32 -14.93 -20.47
CA ASP A 452 -27.31 -16.23 -19.79
C ASP A 452 -26.03 -16.44 -18.94
N PHE A 453 -25.50 -15.34 -18.39
CA PHE A 453 -24.30 -15.42 -17.55
C PHE A 453 -24.58 -16.19 -16.26
N CYS A 454 -23.91 -17.34 -16.09
CA CYS A 454 -23.92 -18.06 -14.83
C CYS A 454 -23.10 -17.29 -13.79
N GLY A 455 -23.78 -16.72 -12.79
CA GLY A 455 -23.18 -15.96 -11.69
C GLY A 455 -22.77 -16.80 -10.48
N ASP A 456 -23.00 -18.11 -10.51
CA ASP A 456 -22.81 -18.99 -9.35
C ASP A 456 -21.39 -18.88 -8.78
N GLY A 457 -21.31 -18.88 -7.45
CA GLY A 457 -20.05 -18.80 -6.69
C GLY A 457 -19.33 -17.45 -6.70
N LEU A 458 -19.84 -16.44 -7.41
CA LEU A 458 -19.21 -15.10 -7.46
C LEU A 458 -19.63 -14.17 -6.32
N LEU A 459 -20.73 -14.45 -5.63
CA LEU A 459 -21.20 -13.63 -4.51
C LEU A 459 -21.63 -14.48 -3.30
N PRO A 460 -20.71 -15.25 -2.69
CA PRO A 460 -20.98 -16.16 -1.57
C PRO A 460 -21.17 -15.41 -0.23
N MET A 461 -22.24 -14.63 -0.11
CA MET A 461 -22.55 -13.81 1.07
C MET A 461 -23.12 -14.60 2.25
N ASP A 462 -23.80 -15.72 1.97
CA ASP A 462 -24.58 -16.54 2.89
C ASP A 462 -23.93 -17.90 3.21
N VAL A 463 -22.71 -18.13 2.72
CA VAL A 463 -21.95 -19.37 2.95
C VAL A 463 -20.68 -19.11 3.74
N ASP A 464 -20.26 -20.11 4.50
CA ASP A 464 -19.01 -20.04 5.26
C ASP A 464 -17.80 -20.15 4.34
N TRP A 465 -16.79 -19.32 4.62
CA TRP A 465 -15.55 -19.32 3.89
C TRP A 465 -14.61 -20.37 4.44
N VAL A 466 -13.83 -20.99 3.56
CA VAL A 466 -12.98 -22.13 3.91
C VAL A 466 -11.58 -21.65 4.25
N SER A 467 -10.88 -22.38 5.12
CA SER A 467 -9.47 -22.07 5.42
C SER A 467 -8.64 -22.15 4.15
N ILE A 468 -7.80 -21.14 3.91
CA ILE A 468 -6.96 -21.09 2.71
C ILE A 468 -5.99 -22.28 2.66
N SER A 469 -5.54 -22.74 3.85
CA SER A 469 -4.68 -23.91 4.01
C SER A 469 -5.30 -25.21 3.50
N SER A 470 -6.63 -25.31 3.48
CA SER A 470 -7.34 -26.50 3.01
C SER A 470 -7.44 -26.59 1.49
N VAL A 471 -7.16 -25.50 0.76
CA VAL A 471 -7.33 -25.40 -0.70
C VAL A 471 -6.07 -24.97 -1.44
N SER A 472 -5.12 -24.33 -0.76
CA SER A 472 -3.85 -23.94 -1.37
C SER A 472 -2.95 -25.17 -1.50
N GLY A 473 -2.68 -25.63 -2.72
CA GLY A 473 -1.65 -26.64 -2.99
C GLY A 473 -0.20 -26.19 -2.67
N PHE A 474 -0.03 -25.17 -1.83
CA PHE A 474 1.23 -24.53 -1.44
C PHE A 474 1.41 -24.57 0.07
N GLY A 475 2.67 -24.42 0.52
CA GLY A 475 2.97 -24.22 1.93
C GLY A 475 2.43 -22.88 2.42
N ILE A 476 1.50 -22.90 3.38
CA ILE A 476 0.96 -21.69 4.00
C ILE A 476 1.70 -21.44 5.31
N VAL A 477 2.37 -20.29 5.38
CA VAL A 477 3.00 -19.77 6.60
C VAL A 477 2.39 -18.41 6.94
N ASP A 478 2.71 -17.89 8.13
CA ASP A 478 2.19 -16.60 8.61
C ASP A 478 2.37 -15.44 7.64
N ILE A 479 3.46 -15.46 6.86
CA ILE A 479 3.80 -14.39 5.92
C ILE A 479 3.44 -14.71 4.46
N GLY A 480 2.66 -15.77 4.20
CA GLY A 480 2.04 -16.04 2.91
C GLY A 480 2.14 -17.48 2.42
N ALA A 481 1.80 -17.68 1.15
CA ALA A 481 1.88 -18.95 0.45
C ALA A 481 3.18 -19.03 -0.35
N PHE A 482 3.98 -20.06 -0.08
CA PHE A 482 5.27 -20.27 -0.72
C PHE A 482 5.48 -21.74 -1.12
N PRO A 483 5.91 -22.01 -2.36
CA PRO A 483 6.33 -23.35 -2.75
C PRO A 483 7.53 -23.84 -1.92
N GLY A 484 7.55 -25.12 -1.55
CA GLY A 484 8.68 -25.76 -0.87
C GLY A 484 8.89 -25.38 0.60
N VAL A 485 8.09 -24.46 1.15
CA VAL A 485 8.11 -24.12 2.57
C VAL A 485 7.11 -25.00 3.31
N PRO A 486 7.50 -25.69 4.41
CA PRO A 486 6.52 -26.43 5.23
C PRO A 486 5.46 -25.50 5.82
N SER A 487 4.18 -25.89 5.71
CA SER A 487 3.07 -25.11 6.25
C SER A 487 3.20 -24.89 7.76
N ARG A 488 3.06 -23.64 8.19
CA ARG A 488 3.10 -23.20 9.59
C ARG A 488 2.38 -21.87 9.74
N CYS A 489 1.05 -21.91 9.68
CA CYS A 489 0.20 -20.78 10.00
C CYS A 489 -0.15 -20.83 11.49
N THR A 490 0.11 -19.75 12.20
CA THR A 490 -0.07 -19.62 13.65
C THR A 490 -1.18 -18.63 14.01
N HIS A 491 -2.10 -18.37 13.07
CA HIS A 491 -3.28 -17.55 13.33
C HIS A 491 -4.11 -18.10 14.50
N THR A 492 -4.69 -17.20 15.29
CA THR A 492 -5.40 -17.49 16.54
C THR A 492 -6.76 -16.83 16.59
N ASP A 493 -7.62 -17.36 17.46
CA ASP A 493 -8.96 -16.80 17.74
C ASP A 493 -8.91 -15.47 18.52
N HIS A 494 -7.72 -14.89 18.76
CA HIS A 494 -7.60 -13.57 19.35
C HIS A 494 -7.99 -12.44 18.38
N VAL A 495 -7.97 -12.68 17.07
CA VAL A 495 -8.40 -11.70 16.06
C VAL A 495 -9.92 -11.74 15.97
N PRO A 496 -10.63 -10.62 16.26
CA PRO A 496 -12.07 -10.60 16.13
C PRO A 496 -12.49 -10.73 14.67
N SER A 497 -13.52 -11.54 14.41
CA SER A 497 -14.18 -11.56 13.12
C SER A 497 -14.74 -10.18 12.77
N ALA A 498 -14.57 -9.78 11.51
CA ALA A 498 -15.10 -8.53 10.99
C ALA A 498 -16.53 -8.66 10.44
N ILE A 499 -17.20 -9.81 10.64
CA ILE A 499 -18.56 -10.08 10.15
C ILE A 499 -19.57 -9.03 10.62
N GLY A 500 -19.39 -8.51 11.85
CA GLY A 500 -20.21 -7.43 12.43
C GLY A 500 -19.86 -6.03 11.94
N GLY A 501 -18.88 -5.90 11.05
CA GLY A 501 -18.33 -4.65 10.54
C GLY A 501 -17.12 -4.13 11.31
N TYR A 502 -16.40 -3.23 10.64
CA TYR A 502 -15.20 -2.61 11.17
C TYR A 502 -15.55 -1.54 12.22
N ASP A 503 -15.10 -1.75 13.45
CA ASP A 503 -15.22 -0.78 14.55
C ASP A 503 -13.90 -0.04 14.75
N LYS A 504 -13.85 1.20 14.26
CA LYS A 504 -12.67 2.08 14.39
C LYS A 504 -12.29 2.34 15.86
N ALA A 505 -13.23 2.28 16.80
CA ALA A 505 -12.94 2.46 18.22
C ALA A 505 -12.22 1.23 18.82
N LYS A 506 -12.37 0.05 18.21
CA LYS A 506 -11.72 -1.20 18.65
C LYS A 506 -10.43 -1.54 17.91
N ALA A 507 -10.21 -0.92 16.74
CA ALA A 507 -9.04 -1.14 15.89
C ALA A 507 -7.68 -0.95 16.59
N HIS A 508 -7.62 -0.29 17.76
CA HIS A 508 -6.38 -0.07 18.49
C HIS A 508 -6.30 -0.73 19.88
N PHE A 509 -7.36 -1.43 20.32
CA PHE A 509 -7.46 -1.87 21.72
C PHE A 509 -7.58 -3.38 21.94
N GLY A 510 -7.80 -4.17 20.89
CA GLY A 510 -8.12 -5.59 21.05
C GLY A 510 -9.40 -5.83 21.87
N HIS A 511 -9.87 -7.08 21.91
CA HIS A 511 -11.18 -7.42 22.49
C HIS A 511 -11.33 -7.06 23.99
N VAL A 512 -10.23 -6.93 24.73
CA VAL A 512 -10.23 -6.64 26.17
C VAL A 512 -10.53 -5.17 26.51
N GLY A 513 -10.45 -4.26 25.53
CA GLY A 513 -10.77 -2.84 25.73
C GLY A 513 -12.27 -2.52 25.81
N ALA A 514 -13.13 -3.40 25.29
CA ALA A 514 -14.58 -3.16 25.23
C ALA A 514 -15.31 -3.52 26.54
N ALA A 515 -14.74 -4.40 27.36
CA ALA A 515 -15.39 -4.91 28.59
C ALA A 515 -15.25 -4.00 29.82
N LYS A 516 -14.65 -2.81 29.71
CA LYS A 516 -14.56 -1.82 30.81
C LYS A 516 -15.19 -0.48 30.46
N GLY A 517 -16.35 -0.55 29.83
CA GLY A 517 -17.20 0.60 29.56
C GLY A 517 -18.62 0.37 30.04
N TYR A 518 -18.85 0.20 31.35
CA TYR A 518 -19.94 0.86 32.10
C TYR A 518 -20.01 0.40 33.58
N ASN A 519 -20.05 1.41 34.46
CA ASN A 519 -20.52 1.46 35.85
C ASN A 519 -19.83 0.70 36.99
N GLY A 520 -19.14 1.49 37.82
CA GLY A 520 -18.89 1.21 39.23
C GLY A 520 -18.16 2.37 39.90
N LYS A 521 -18.90 3.36 40.42
CA LYS A 521 -18.38 4.49 41.22
C LYS A 521 -17.46 3.99 42.35
N GLY A 522 -16.30 4.62 42.56
CA GLY A 522 -15.52 4.35 43.77
C GLY A 522 -14.13 4.97 43.86
N LYS A 523 -14.11 6.25 44.28
CA LYS A 523 -13.10 6.89 45.15
C LYS A 523 -11.71 7.23 44.59
N ASP A 524 -11.58 8.55 44.41
CA ASP A 524 -10.39 9.39 44.56
C ASP A 524 -9.24 8.81 45.38
N TYR A 525 -8.04 8.86 44.78
CA TYR A 525 -6.78 8.98 45.52
C TYR A 525 -5.98 10.15 44.94
N GLN A 526 -6.24 11.35 45.47
CA GLN A 526 -5.30 12.46 45.40
C GLN A 526 -4.16 12.20 46.41
N SER A 527 -2.95 11.99 45.92
CA SER A 527 -1.74 12.02 46.75
C SER A 527 -1.39 13.47 47.11
N LYS A 528 -1.79 13.92 48.30
CA LYS A 528 -1.25 15.11 48.96
C LYS A 528 0.07 14.74 49.66
N GLY A 529 1.20 15.13 49.07
CA GLY A 529 2.47 15.30 49.78
C GLY A 529 2.60 16.75 50.24
N GLY A 530 2.45 16.99 51.54
CA GLY A 530 2.52 18.33 52.14
C GLY A 530 3.95 18.90 52.14
N LYS A 531 4.08 20.18 51.80
CA LYS A 531 5.18 21.05 52.25
C LYS A 531 4.59 22.32 52.83
N GLY A 532 4.76 22.46 54.15
CA GLY A 532 4.42 23.65 54.91
C GLY A 532 5.31 24.83 54.55
N LYS A 533 4.70 26.02 54.52
CA LYS A 533 5.38 27.31 54.39
C LYS A 533 5.99 27.71 55.75
N GLY A 534 7.29 27.97 55.78
CA GLY A 534 7.96 28.73 56.83
C GLY A 534 8.68 29.93 56.18
N LYS A 535 8.30 31.14 56.59
CA LYS A 535 8.92 32.42 56.17
C LYS A 535 10.28 32.58 56.84
N GLY A 536 11.25 33.19 56.16
CA GLY A 536 12.48 33.70 56.78
C GLY A 536 13.48 34.19 55.74
N GLY A 537 13.78 35.49 55.72
CA GLY A 537 14.66 36.13 54.73
C GLY A 537 16.15 36.18 55.12
N LYS A 538 16.89 36.94 54.29
CA LYS A 538 18.36 37.16 54.25
C LYS A 538 19.11 35.99 53.59
N GLY A 539 20.02 36.14 52.63
CA GLY A 539 20.73 37.28 52.07
C GLY A 539 22.14 36.81 51.68
N LYS A 540 22.65 37.28 50.52
CA LYS A 540 24.05 37.26 50.03
C LYS A 540 24.71 35.92 49.64
N GLY A 541 25.33 35.93 48.46
CA GLY A 541 26.79 35.67 48.35
C GLY A 541 27.26 34.54 47.42
N SER A 542 27.89 34.95 46.30
CA SER A 542 29.13 34.40 45.67
C SER A 542 29.24 32.90 45.34
N LEU A 543 29.46 32.55 44.06
CA LEU A 543 30.80 32.30 43.47
C LEU A 543 31.66 31.27 44.26
N TRP A 544 31.90 30.07 43.73
CA TRP A 544 33.13 29.70 43.00
C TRP A 544 33.21 28.20 42.64
N LYS A 545 33.76 27.97 41.42
CA LYS A 545 34.65 26.91 40.91
C LYS A 545 34.67 25.50 41.54
N GLY A 546 34.77 24.51 40.63
CA GLY A 546 35.87 23.54 40.71
C GLY A 546 35.64 22.19 40.04
N LYS A 547 36.23 22.06 38.84
CA LYS A 547 36.61 20.85 38.07
C LYS A 547 35.51 19.99 37.44
#